data_AF-A0A6A5B767-F1
#
_entry.id   AF-A0A6A5B767-F1
#
_cell.length_a   1.000
_cell.length_b   1.000
_cell.length_c   1.000
_cell.angle_alpha   90.00
_cell.angle_beta   90.00
_cell.angle_gamma   90.00
#
_symmetry.space_group_name_H-M   'P 1'
#
loop_
_entity.id
_entity.type
_entity.pdbx_description
1 polymer ?
#
loop_
_entity_poly.entity_id
_entity_poly.type
_entity_poly.pdbx_seq_one_letter_code
_entity_poly.pdbx_strand_id
1 'polypeptide(L)'
;MAKKPFRKSVLNHSSTQKKGLPSELEEAFEILAQQIAQASDHEIVCLTGAGLSTAAGIPDFRTPGTGLIQTNTLNELVNKMGLHPKTVQIPHCDSCNGYLKPDIVLFGEELPSKYSECVKSDLKQSHACKLFIIMGTSLSVYPVAFLPSYVPEGSTRTLLNRERCGPF
;
A
#
# COMPACT_ATOMS: atom_id res chain seq x y z
N MET A 1 -0.72 15.90 -37.49
CA MET A 1 -1.65 15.12 -36.64
C MET A 1 -1.97 15.93 -35.39
N ALA A 2 -3.21 16.41 -35.26
CA ALA A 2 -3.63 17.26 -34.14
C ALA A 2 -3.91 16.42 -32.89
N LYS A 3 -3.27 16.75 -31.76
CA LYS A 3 -3.54 16.14 -30.45
C LYS A 3 -4.96 16.53 -30.02
N LYS A 4 -5.86 15.55 -29.88
CA LYS A 4 -7.20 15.77 -29.31
C LYS A 4 -7.07 16.31 -27.87
N PRO A 5 -7.83 17.35 -27.48
CA PRO A 5 -7.79 17.85 -26.11
C PRO A 5 -8.42 16.82 -25.16
N PHE A 6 -7.81 16.67 -23.99
CA PHE A 6 -8.29 15.84 -22.89
C PHE A 6 -9.72 16.25 -22.53
N ARG A 7 -10.71 15.37 -22.72
CA ARG A 7 -12.08 15.60 -22.26
C ARG A 7 -12.08 15.56 -20.74
N LYS A 8 -12.23 16.72 -20.08
CA LYS A 8 -12.64 16.78 -18.67
C LYS A 8 -14.07 16.23 -18.57
N SER A 9 -14.22 14.97 -18.17
CA SER A 9 -15.50 14.47 -17.69
C SER A 9 -15.79 15.16 -16.35
N VAL A 10 -16.63 16.19 -16.39
CA VAL A 10 -17.23 16.77 -15.18
C VAL A 10 -18.11 15.70 -14.56
N LEU A 11 -17.63 15.07 -13.49
CA LEU A 11 -18.44 14.22 -12.64
C LEU A 11 -19.40 15.15 -11.88
N ASN A 12 -20.68 15.09 -12.23
CA ASN A 12 -21.75 15.72 -11.45
C ASN A 12 -21.86 14.99 -10.10
N HIS A 13 -21.18 15.50 -9.08
CA HIS A 13 -21.41 15.06 -7.71
C HIS A 13 -22.70 15.71 -7.19
N SER A 14 -23.72 14.88 -7.03
CA SER A 14 -24.87 15.16 -6.17
C SER A 14 -24.37 15.62 -4.79
N SER A 15 -24.92 16.74 -4.36
CA SER A 15 -24.64 17.46 -3.11
C SER A 15 -24.85 16.62 -1.85
N THR A 16 -23.85 15.84 -1.45
CA THR A 16 -23.63 15.52 -0.04
C THR A 16 -22.77 16.64 0.53
N GLN A 17 -23.27 17.35 1.55
CA GLN A 17 -22.52 18.40 2.25
C GLN A 17 -21.13 17.86 2.64
N LYS A 18 -20.08 18.34 1.98
CA LYS A 18 -18.70 18.05 2.38
C LYS A 18 -18.46 18.83 3.68
N LYS A 19 -18.57 18.14 4.81
CA LYS A 19 -17.95 18.61 6.05
C LYS A 19 -16.47 18.80 5.74
N GLY A 20 -15.95 20.02 5.90
CA GLY A 20 -14.54 20.34 5.63
C GLY A 20 -13.61 19.42 6.44
N LEU A 21 -12.37 19.28 5.98
CA LEU A 21 -11.37 18.57 6.76
C LEU A 21 -11.13 19.35 8.06
N PRO A 22 -10.87 18.68 9.19
CA PRO A 22 -10.32 19.34 10.37
C PRO A 22 -9.09 20.17 10.00
N SER A 23 -8.94 21.37 10.58
CA SER A 23 -7.85 22.31 10.24
C SER A 23 -6.46 21.70 10.39
N GLU A 24 -6.27 20.85 11.40
CA GLU A 24 -5.01 20.12 11.64
C GLU A 24 -4.65 19.19 10.47
N LEU A 25 -5.66 18.59 9.82
CA LEU A 25 -5.44 17.74 8.64
C LEU A 25 -5.16 18.56 7.39
N GLU A 26 -5.77 19.74 7.25
CA GLU A 26 -5.46 20.67 6.16
C GLU A 26 -4.00 21.14 6.27
N GLU A 27 -3.57 21.56 7.46
CA GLU A 27 -2.17 21.94 7.73
C GLU A 27 -1.20 20.79 7.45
N ALA A 28 -1.52 19.56 7.89
CA ALA A 28 -0.69 18.38 7.61
C ALA A 28 -0.54 18.11 6.11
N PHE A 29 -1.61 18.28 5.32
CA PHE A 29 -1.55 18.12 3.87
C PHE A 29 -0.75 19.23 3.19
N GLU A 30 -0.83 20.47 3.68
CA GLU A 30 0.01 21.56 3.19
C GLU A 30 1.50 21.31 3.46
N ILE A 31 1.85 20.85 4.66
CA ILE A 31 3.23 20.46 5.01
C ILE A 31 3.72 19.35 4.07
N LEU A 32 2.92 18.30 3.86
CA LEU A 32 3.29 17.21 2.96
C LEU A 32 3.46 17.71 1.52
N ALA A 33 2.58 18.57 1.04
CA ALA A 33 2.68 19.15 -0.30
C ALA A 33 3.96 19.99 -0.47
N GLN A 34 4.34 20.77 0.55
CA GLN A 34 5.60 21.52 0.55
C GLN A 34 6.82 20.58 0.53
N GLN A 35 6.82 19.51 1.33
CA GLN A 35 7.89 18.52 1.32
C GLN A 35 8.03 17.85 -0.05
N ILE A 36 6.93 17.48 -0.70
CA ILE A 36 6.93 16.90 -2.05
C ILE A 36 7.48 17.93 -3.06
N ALA A 37 7.07 19.19 -2.97
CA ALA A 37 7.56 20.24 -3.87
C ALA A 37 9.08 20.47 -3.70
N GLN A 38 9.58 20.48 -2.47
CA GLN A 38 11.02 20.63 -2.17
C GLN A 38 11.85 19.42 -2.59
N ALA A 39 11.25 18.23 -2.65
CA ALA A 39 11.88 17.00 -3.10
C ALA A 39 11.66 16.71 -4.60
N SER A 40 11.09 17.64 -5.37
CA SER A 40 10.63 17.38 -6.74
C SER A 40 11.74 17.04 -7.75
N ASP A 41 12.97 17.47 -7.51
CA ASP A 41 14.16 17.11 -8.31
C ASP A 41 14.90 15.88 -7.75
N HIS A 42 14.30 15.18 -6.79
CA HIS A 42 14.88 14.07 -6.04
C HIS A 42 13.97 12.84 -6.06
N GLU A 43 14.51 11.71 -5.60
CA GLU A 43 13.70 10.51 -5.45
C GLU A 43 12.80 10.63 -4.20
N ILE A 44 11.51 10.35 -4.40
CA ILE A 44 10.51 10.25 -3.33
C ILE A 44 10.13 8.78 -3.24
N VAL A 45 10.37 8.18 -2.08
CA VAL A 45 10.05 6.76 -1.84
C VAL A 45 8.83 6.69 -0.93
N CYS A 46 7.82 5.94 -1.36
CA CYS A 46 6.60 5.72 -0.60
C CYS A 46 6.55 4.28 -0.07
N LEU A 47 6.44 4.14 1.25
CA LEU A 47 6.11 2.89 1.91
C LEU A 47 4.63 2.87 2.29
N THR A 48 3.85 2.06 1.57
CA THR A 48 2.42 1.90 1.83
C THR A 48 2.11 0.52 2.39
N GLY A 49 1.20 0.46 3.36
CA GLY A 49 0.60 -0.80 3.81
C GLY A 49 -0.84 -0.97 3.31
N ALA A 50 -1.43 -2.12 3.65
CA ALA A 50 -2.81 -2.43 3.31
C ALA A 50 -3.82 -1.49 4.00
N GLY A 51 -3.42 -0.80 5.07
CA GLY A 51 -4.25 0.21 5.74
C GLY A 51 -4.78 1.30 4.80
N LEU A 52 -4.06 1.58 3.71
CA LEU A 52 -4.50 2.54 2.70
C LEU A 52 -5.73 2.03 1.92
N SER A 53 -5.74 0.75 1.55
CA SER A 53 -6.84 0.13 0.79
C SER A 53 -7.99 -0.32 1.68
N THR A 54 -7.70 -0.84 2.89
CA THR A 54 -8.73 -1.29 3.83
C THR A 54 -9.58 -0.14 4.34
N ALA A 55 -9.00 1.06 4.49
CA ALA A 55 -9.76 2.28 4.79
C ALA A 55 -10.76 2.65 3.67
N ALA A 56 -10.49 2.24 2.41
CA ALA A 56 -11.39 2.41 1.27
C ALA A 56 -12.38 1.23 1.09
N GLY A 57 -12.42 0.29 2.04
CA GLY A 57 -13.30 -0.88 1.98
C GLY A 57 -12.77 -2.04 1.14
N ILE A 58 -11.52 -1.96 0.67
CA ILE A 58 -10.87 -3.07 -0.06
C ILE A 58 -10.17 -3.97 0.96
N PRO A 59 -10.63 -5.23 1.15
CA PRO A 59 -10.07 -6.11 2.16
C PRO A 59 -8.62 -6.48 1.81
N ASP A 60 -7.81 -6.68 2.83
CA ASP A 60 -6.47 -7.23 2.66
C ASP A 60 -6.49 -8.76 2.80
N PHE A 61 -5.32 -9.38 2.70
CA PHE A 61 -5.22 -10.83 2.80
C PHE A 61 -5.11 -11.35 4.23
N ARG A 62 -4.65 -10.53 5.19
CA ARG A 62 -3.98 -11.02 6.41
C ARG A 62 -4.54 -10.47 7.71
N THR A 63 -5.30 -9.37 7.70
CA THR A 63 -5.77 -8.72 8.92
C THR A 63 -6.68 -9.64 9.73
N PRO A 64 -6.47 -9.73 11.06
CA PRO A 64 -7.37 -10.43 11.97
C PRO A 64 -8.86 -10.14 11.73
N GLY A 65 -9.64 -11.19 11.45
CA GLY A 65 -11.09 -11.11 11.24
C GLY A 65 -11.52 -10.62 9.84
N THR A 66 -10.87 -9.61 9.29
CA THR A 66 -11.25 -8.98 8.01
C THR A 66 -10.45 -9.47 6.80
N GLY A 67 -9.28 -10.07 7.01
CA GLY A 67 -8.41 -10.58 5.96
C GLY A 67 -9.05 -11.73 5.18
N LEU A 68 -8.75 -11.80 3.88
CA LEU A 68 -9.29 -12.81 2.97
C LEU A 68 -8.81 -14.23 3.33
N ILE A 69 -7.53 -14.41 3.68
CA ILE A 69 -6.90 -15.75 3.82
C ILE A 69 -6.87 -16.23 5.29
N GLN A 70 -7.53 -15.50 6.19
CA GLN A 70 -7.67 -15.92 7.60
C GLN A 70 -8.79 -16.95 7.85
N THR A 71 -9.39 -17.50 6.80
CA THR A 71 -10.49 -18.47 6.93
C THR A 71 -9.96 -19.88 7.04
N ASN A 72 -10.58 -20.71 7.88
CA ASN A 72 -10.16 -22.10 8.08
C ASN A 72 -10.76 -23.06 7.05
N THR A 73 -11.70 -22.59 6.23
CA THR A 73 -12.33 -23.40 5.19
C THR A 73 -12.41 -22.67 3.86
N LEU A 74 -12.39 -23.43 2.76
CA LEU A 74 -12.62 -22.89 1.42
C LEU A 74 -13.98 -22.20 1.31
N ASN A 75 -15.02 -22.75 1.94
CA ASN A 75 -16.37 -22.18 1.89
C ASN A 75 -16.40 -20.78 2.52
N GLU A 76 -15.70 -20.58 3.64
CA GLU A 76 -15.57 -19.26 4.26
C GLU A 76 -14.84 -18.26 3.35
N LEU A 77 -13.73 -18.66 2.72
CA LEU A 77 -13.01 -17.81 1.76
C LEU A 77 -13.90 -17.42 0.59
N VAL A 78 -14.57 -18.40 -0.01
CA VAL A 78 -15.44 -18.22 -1.18
C VAL A 78 -16.60 -17.28 -0.85
N ASN A 79 -17.24 -17.47 0.30
CA ASN A 79 -18.29 -16.57 0.77
C ASN A 79 -17.76 -15.15 1.02
N LYS A 80 -16.57 -14.98 1.61
CA LYS A 80 -15.92 -13.67 1.80
C LYS A 80 -15.61 -12.97 0.48
N MET A 81 -15.28 -13.72 -0.56
CA MET A 81 -15.04 -13.19 -1.91
C MET A 81 -16.34 -12.87 -2.67
N GLY A 82 -17.52 -13.09 -2.06
CA GLY A 82 -18.81 -12.92 -2.74
C GLY A 82 -19.07 -13.96 -3.83
N LEU A 83 -18.39 -15.10 -3.76
CA LEU A 83 -18.50 -16.21 -4.71
C LEU A 83 -19.35 -17.33 -4.08
N HIS A 84 -19.89 -18.21 -4.91
CA HIS A 84 -20.65 -19.37 -4.44
C HIS A 84 -19.77 -20.63 -4.44
N PRO A 85 -19.74 -21.46 -3.38
CA PRO A 85 -18.86 -22.65 -3.31
C PRO A 85 -18.99 -23.60 -4.51
N LYS A 86 -20.20 -23.76 -5.05
CA LYS A 86 -20.44 -24.61 -6.24
C LYS A 86 -19.90 -24.01 -7.55
N THR A 87 -19.56 -22.72 -7.58
CA THR A 87 -19.05 -22.03 -8.77
C THR A 87 -17.54 -21.83 -8.72
N VAL A 88 -16.88 -22.16 -7.61
CA VAL A 88 -15.43 -21.99 -7.44
C VAL A 88 -14.73 -23.32 -7.68
N GLN A 89 -13.92 -23.35 -8.72
CA GLN A 89 -12.96 -24.43 -8.95
C GLN A 89 -11.62 -24.00 -8.34
N ILE A 90 -11.03 -24.87 -7.52
CA ILE A 90 -9.67 -24.63 -7.01
C ILE A 90 -8.72 -24.77 -8.19
N PRO A 91 -7.92 -23.74 -8.51
CA PRO A 91 -7.02 -23.81 -9.65
C PRO A 91 -5.89 -24.81 -9.35
N HIS A 92 -5.62 -25.71 -10.28
CA HIS A 92 -4.55 -26.70 -10.21
C HIS A 92 -3.51 -26.44 -11.30
N CYS A 93 -2.26 -26.83 -11.06
CA CYS A 93 -1.22 -26.80 -12.06
C CYS A 93 -1.39 -27.97 -13.04
N ASP A 94 -1.45 -27.69 -14.34
CA ASP A 94 -1.63 -28.72 -15.37
C ASP A 94 -0.49 -29.76 -15.42
N SER A 95 0.70 -29.41 -14.92
CA SER A 95 1.89 -30.28 -14.98
C SER A 95 2.07 -31.17 -13.75
N CYS A 96 1.72 -30.70 -12.56
CA CYS A 96 1.97 -31.42 -11.29
C CYS A 96 0.72 -31.66 -10.44
N ASN A 97 -0.43 -31.15 -10.88
CA ASN A 97 -1.72 -31.20 -10.19
C ASN A 97 -1.74 -30.55 -8.77
N GLY A 98 -0.69 -29.82 -8.40
CA GLY A 98 -0.63 -29.03 -7.16
C GLY A 98 -1.58 -27.83 -7.20
N TYR A 99 -1.95 -27.31 -6.03
CA TYR A 99 -2.80 -26.12 -5.93
C TYR A 99 -2.07 -24.86 -6.40
N LEU A 100 -2.74 -24.03 -7.20
CA LEU A 100 -2.25 -22.72 -7.57
C LEU A 100 -2.60 -21.72 -6.47
N LYS A 101 -1.56 -21.12 -5.90
CA LYS A 101 -1.66 -19.98 -4.98
C LYS A 101 -1.41 -18.70 -5.78
N PRO A 102 -2.16 -17.60 -5.54
CA PRO A 102 -1.76 -16.29 -6.04
C PRO A 102 -0.32 -15.96 -5.66
N ASP A 103 0.37 -15.21 -6.51
CA ASP A 103 1.74 -14.75 -6.25
C ASP A 103 1.75 -13.62 -5.20
N ILE A 104 1.42 -14.00 -3.97
CA ILE A 104 1.45 -13.17 -2.77
C ILE A 104 2.41 -13.78 -1.77
N VAL A 105 3.17 -12.94 -1.08
CA VAL A 105 4.08 -13.40 -0.03
C VAL A 105 3.30 -13.66 1.26
N LEU A 106 3.28 -14.92 1.70
CA LEU A 106 2.74 -15.37 2.99
C LEU A 106 3.82 -15.34 4.08
N PHE A 107 3.41 -15.49 5.34
CA PHE A 107 4.37 -15.56 6.44
C PHE A 107 5.25 -16.80 6.32
N GLY A 108 6.56 -16.61 6.51
CA GLY A 108 7.57 -17.65 6.35
C GLY A 108 8.10 -17.81 4.92
N GLU A 109 7.50 -17.14 3.94
CA GLU A 109 8.04 -17.09 2.58
C GLU A 109 9.10 -16.00 2.44
N GLU A 110 10.07 -16.23 1.56
CA GLU A 110 11.06 -15.23 1.20
C GLU A 110 10.41 -14.10 0.37
N LEU A 111 10.91 -12.87 0.55
CA LEU A 111 10.53 -11.76 -0.32
C LEU A 111 11.19 -11.92 -1.70
N PRO A 112 10.52 -11.48 -2.79
CA PRO A 112 11.10 -11.48 -4.13
C PRO A 112 12.45 -10.76 -4.20
N SER A 113 13.37 -11.19 -5.07
CA SER A 113 14.70 -10.55 -5.21
C SER A 113 14.59 -9.04 -5.45
N LYS A 114 13.56 -8.64 -6.20
CA LYS A 114 13.21 -7.25 -6.48
C LYS A 114 13.09 -6.39 -5.21
N TYR A 115 12.62 -6.94 -4.09
CA TYR A 115 12.60 -6.23 -2.81
C TYR A 115 14.01 -5.78 -2.41
N SER A 116 14.96 -6.71 -2.40
CA SER A 116 16.35 -6.42 -2.01
C SER A 116 17.05 -5.49 -3.00
N GLU A 117 16.72 -5.61 -4.29
CA GLU A 117 17.21 -4.71 -5.35
C GLU A 117 16.73 -3.28 -5.12
N CYS A 118 15.42 -3.06 -4.96
CA CYS A 118 14.84 -1.74 -4.68
C CYS A 118 15.36 -1.14 -3.37
N VAL A 119 15.51 -1.93 -2.31
CA VAL A 119 16.09 -1.41 -1.05
C VAL A 119 17.53 -0.92 -1.24
N LYS A 120 18.31 -1.61 -2.07
CA LYS A 120 19.68 -1.19 -2.36
C LYS A 120 19.69 0.07 -3.22
N SER A 121 18.97 0.08 -4.34
CA SER A 121 18.96 1.21 -5.27
C SER A 121 18.33 2.44 -4.64
N ASP A 122 17.17 2.32 -4.00
CA ASP A 122 16.32 3.47 -3.67
C ASP A 122 16.63 4.06 -2.28
N LEU A 123 17.25 3.28 -1.38
CA LEU A 123 17.49 3.70 0.01
C LEU A 123 18.96 3.63 0.43
N LYS A 124 19.63 2.48 0.24
CA LYS A 124 20.98 2.28 0.79
C LYS A 124 22.08 2.96 -0.02
N GLN A 125 21.96 2.98 -1.35
CA GLN A 125 23.00 3.45 -2.27
C GLN A 125 22.63 4.76 -2.95
N SER A 126 21.33 5.06 -3.08
CA SER A 126 20.87 6.36 -3.54
C SER A 126 20.98 7.38 -2.42
N HIS A 127 21.93 8.31 -2.54
CA HIS A 127 21.86 9.59 -1.83
C HIS A 127 20.74 10.51 -2.37
N ALA A 128 19.93 10.03 -3.33
CA ALA A 128 18.90 10.80 -3.99
C ALA A 128 17.52 10.69 -3.34
N CYS A 129 17.26 9.70 -2.47
CA CYS A 129 16.05 9.71 -1.65
C CYS A 129 16.11 10.87 -0.66
N LYS A 130 15.32 11.93 -0.89
CA LYS A 130 15.23 13.09 0.01
C LYS A 130 13.97 13.12 0.84
N LEU A 131 12.92 12.42 0.40
CA LEU A 131 11.66 12.30 1.10
C LEU A 131 11.19 10.84 1.11
N PHE A 132 10.99 10.31 2.31
CA PHE A 132 10.44 8.98 2.54
C PHE A 132 9.06 9.10 3.20
N ILE A 133 8.00 8.75 2.46
CA ILE A 133 6.61 8.87 2.91
C ILE A 133 6.12 7.50 3.37
N ILE A 134 5.59 7.43 4.59
CA ILE A 134 5.03 6.21 5.17
C ILE A 134 3.55 6.44 5.40
N MET A 135 2.70 5.55 4.88
CA MET A 135 1.26 5.70 5.03
C MET A 135 0.50 4.37 5.04
N GLY A 136 -0.57 4.34 5.84
CA GLY A 136 -1.49 3.19 5.88
C GLY A 136 -0.81 1.88 6.32
N THR A 137 0.12 1.95 7.26
CA THR A 137 0.87 0.78 7.77
C THR A 137 1.06 0.88 9.27
N SER A 138 1.14 -0.26 9.96
CA SER A 138 1.50 -0.33 11.39
C SER A 138 3.01 -0.52 11.61
N LEU A 139 3.78 -0.72 10.54
CA LEU A 139 5.21 -1.09 10.59
C LEU A 139 5.50 -2.26 11.55
N SER A 140 4.65 -3.29 11.56
CA SER A 140 4.80 -4.44 12.46
C SER A 140 5.32 -5.71 11.78
N VAL A 141 5.40 -5.73 10.44
CA VAL A 141 5.79 -6.91 9.66
C VAL A 141 7.19 -6.75 9.09
N TYR A 142 8.10 -7.61 9.53
CA TYR A 142 9.48 -7.64 9.07
C TYR A 142 9.63 -8.46 7.78
N PRO A 143 10.61 -8.13 6.92
CA PRO A 143 11.64 -7.08 7.09
C PRO A 143 11.19 -5.65 6.70
N VAL A 144 10.00 -5.49 6.10
CA VAL A 144 9.54 -4.19 5.57
C VAL A 144 9.41 -3.11 6.65
N ALA A 145 9.00 -3.48 7.86
CA ALA A 145 8.97 -2.60 9.03
C ALA A 145 10.31 -1.89 9.32
N PHE A 146 11.43 -2.47 8.89
CA PHE A 146 12.76 -1.95 9.14
C PHE A 146 13.24 -0.96 8.07
N LEU A 147 12.53 -0.80 6.95
CA LEU A 147 12.93 0.12 5.86
C LEU A 147 13.20 1.57 6.29
N PRO A 148 12.45 2.18 7.24
CA PRO A 148 12.75 3.53 7.71
C PRO A 148 14.15 3.71 8.32
N SER A 149 14.82 2.62 8.70
CA SER A 149 16.22 2.64 9.20
C SER A 149 17.27 2.72 8.09
N TYR A 150 16.90 2.40 6.85
CA TYR A 150 17.78 2.48 5.68
C TYR A 150 17.67 3.82 4.94
N VAL A 151 16.77 4.70 5.37
CA VAL A 151 16.63 6.03 4.80
C VAL A 151 17.93 6.82 5.05
N PRO A 152 18.54 7.45 4.01
CA PRO A 152 19.78 8.18 4.17
C PRO A 152 19.69 9.30 5.21
N GLU A 153 20.79 9.56 5.91
CA GLU A 153 20.89 10.67 6.85
C GLU A 153 20.62 12.03 6.14
N GLY A 154 19.93 12.94 6.83
CA GLY A 154 19.51 14.22 6.27
C GLY A 154 18.27 14.17 5.38
N SER A 155 17.70 12.99 5.12
CA SER A 155 16.43 12.86 4.40
C SER A 155 15.24 13.08 5.34
N THR A 156 14.15 13.63 4.80
CA THR A 156 12.90 13.78 5.54
C THR A 156 12.13 12.47 5.56
N ARG A 157 11.64 12.07 6.73
CA ARG A 157 10.71 10.95 6.89
C ARG A 157 9.36 11.49 7.35
N THR A 158 8.31 11.22 6.59
CA THR A 158 6.96 11.71 6.87
C THR A 158 6.01 10.55 7.11
N LEU A 159 5.40 10.51 8.28
CA LEU A 159 4.38 9.53 8.63
C LEU A 159 2.99 10.14 8.47
N LEU A 160 2.22 9.63 7.52
CA LEU A 160 0.80 9.94 7.35
C LEU A 160 -0.03 8.69 7.72
N ASN A 161 -0.43 8.61 8.98
CA ASN A 161 -1.13 7.44 9.48
C ASN A 161 -2.19 7.81 10.53
N ARG A 162 -3.22 6.97 10.66
CA ARG A 162 -4.28 7.19 11.67
C ARG A 162 -3.73 7.07 13.09
N GLU A 163 -2.73 6.23 13.27
CA GLU A 163 -2.07 5.97 14.55
C GLU A 163 -0.55 6.11 14.37
N ARG A 164 0.14 6.62 15.40
CA ARG A 164 1.61 6.68 15.37
C ARG A 164 2.18 5.27 15.39
N CYS A 165 3.17 5.00 14.53
CA CYS A 165 3.83 3.70 14.46
C CYS A 165 5.32 3.86 14.11
N GLY A 166 6.16 2.96 14.59
CA GLY A 166 7.61 3.01 14.34
C GLY A 166 8.34 4.12 15.11
N PRO A 167 9.66 4.25 14.93
CA PRO A 167 10.51 5.17 15.68
C PRO A 167 10.54 6.57 15.04
N PHE A 168 9.41 7.28 15.05
CA PHE A 168 9.28 8.69 14.62
C PHE A 168 8.91 9.55 15.80
#